data_AF-A0A7C1AYC0-F1
#
_entry.id   AF-A0A7C1AYC0-F1
#
_cell.length_a   1.000
_cell.length_b   1.000
_cell.length_c   1.000
_cell.angle_alpha   90.00
_cell.angle_beta   90.00
_cell.angle_gamma   90.00
#
_symmetry.space_group_name_H-M   'P 1'
#
loop_
_entity.id
_entity.type
_entity.pdbx_description
1 polymer ?
#
loop_
_entity_poly.entity_id
_entity_poly.type
_entity_poly.pdbx_seq_one_letter_code
_entity_poly.pdbx_strand_id
1 'polypeptide(L)'
;MYNCQRTWFCFATAALVLVGISGCSPDPGIGDKMKVAGVFSTSLEDPRAAVIYQGLKKAEREMEVVCDVTANVSSKEMKRVLNDYAEKGYLVIFGDAPDSEDIIRRVARDYPDIAFCFCSDFGPTAPNLSVFN
;
A
#
# COMPACT_ATOMS: atom_id res chain seq x y z
N MET A 1 71.37 -10.07 23.61
CA MET A 1 72.32 -10.24 22.50
C MET A 1 71.65 -11.09 21.43
N TYR A 2 71.27 -10.48 20.30
CA TYR A 2 70.85 -11.09 19.01
C TYR A 2 69.62 -12.04 19.07
N ASN A 3 68.68 -12.10 18.14
CA ASN A 3 68.54 -11.58 16.79
C ASN A 3 67.03 -11.78 16.48
N CYS A 4 66.27 -10.74 16.10
CA CYS A 4 66.05 -10.36 14.71
C CYS A 4 65.40 -11.46 13.84
N GLN A 5 64.15 -11.16 13.43
CA GLN A 5 63.59 -11.39 12.10
C GLN A 5 63.07 -12.79 11.72
N ARG A 6 61.74 -12.94 11.75
CA ARG A 6 60.93 -13.06 10.54
C ARG A 6 59.46 -12.84 10.85
N THR A 7 59.08 -11.57 10.71
CA THR A 7 57.78 -11.10 10.27
C THR A 7 57.24 -11.98 9.13
N TRP A 8 55.92 -12.19 9.10
CA TRP A 8 55.05 -11.80 7.98
C TRP A 8 53.60 -12.19 8.31
N PHE A 9 52.73 -11.16 8.40
CA PHE A 9 51.35 -11.13 7.85
C PHE A 9 50.43 -12.33 8.19
N CYS A 10 49.36 -12.20 8.98
CA CYS A 10 48.29 -11.22 8.88
C CYS A 10 47.40 -11.27 10.15
N PHE A 11 46.98 -10.08 10.59
CA PHE A 11 45.62 -9.70 11.04
C PHE A 11 44.71 -10.75 11.70
N ALA A 12 43.96 -10.47 12.75
CA ALA A 12 43.80 -9.35 13.65
C ALA A 12 42.88 -9.89 14.76
N THR A 13 43.15 -9.47 15.97
CA THR A 13 42.27 -9.59 17.12
C THR A 13 40.91 -8.93 16.89
N ALA A 14 39.90 -9.49 17.56
CA ALA A 14 38.93 -8.76 18.40
C ALA A 14 37.46 -8.78 17.97
N ALA A 15 36.66 -8.85 19.04
CA ALA A 15 35.33 -8.28 19.22
C ALA A 15 34.14 -9.08 18.67
N LEU A 16 33.60 -9.92 19.55
CA LEU A 16 32.19 -10.23 19.64
C LEU A 16 31.41 -8.91 19.85
N VAL A 17 30.83 -8.37 18.77
CA VAL A 17 29.95 -7.20 18.84
C VAL A 17 28.52 -7.69 19.11
N LEU A 18 28.05 -7.47 20.34
CA LEU A 18 26.62 -7.38 20.65
C LEU A 18 26.08 -6.14 19.93
N VAL A 19 25.50 -6.33 18.75
CA VAL A 19 24.69 -5.29 18.10
C VAL A 19 23.38 -5.19 18.88
N GLY A 20 23.32 -4.22 19.77
CA GLY A 20 22.07 -3.69 20.28
C GLY A 20 21.28 -3.10 19.14
N ILE A 21 20.32 -3.87 18.62
CA ILE A 21 19.23 -3.34 17.81
C ILE A 21 18.34 -2.52 18.76
N SER A 22 18.73 -1.26 18.95
CA SER A 22 17.80 -0.19 19.27
C SER A 22 16.92 0.00 18.01
N GLY A 23 16.02 -0.97 17.81
CA GLY A 23 14.95 -0.88 16.86
C GLY A 23 13.91 0.05 17.45
N CYS A 24 13.95 1.30 17.01
CA CYS A 24 12.83 2.21 17.06
C CYS A 24 11.62 1.47 16.45
N SER A 25 10.80 0.82 17.28
CA SER A 25 9.42 0.59 16.89
C SER A 25 8.82 1.99 16.80
N PRO A 26 8.32 2.45 15.63
CA PRO A 26 7.34 3.49 15.67
C PRO A 26 6.19 2.92 16.49
N ASP A 27 6.11 3.35 17.74
CA ASP A 27 4.86 3.38 18.49
C ASP A 27 3.86 3.97 17.49
N PRO A 28 2.77 3.26 17.11
CA PRO A 28 1.65 3.92 16.49
C PRO A 28 1.11 4.84 17.58
N GLY A 29 1.76 6.00 17.72
CA GLY A 29 1.31 7.07 18.55
C GLY A 29 -0.15 7.27 18.17
N ILE A 30 -1.00 7.33 19.18
CA ILE A 30 -2.42 7.68 19.11
C ILE A 30 -2.60 8.71 17.98
N GLY A 31 -2.95 8.25 16.78
CA GLY A 31 -2.58 8.96 15.56
C GLY A 31 -3.48 8.48 14.43
N ASP A 32 -4.24 9.43 13.91
CA ASP A 32 -5.33 9.33 12.93
C ASP A 32 -5.61 7.93 12.34
N LYS A 33 -6.84 7.47 12.54
CA LYS A 33 -7.41 6.27 11.91
C LYS A 33 -6.99 6.17 10.44
N MET A 34 -6.54 5.00 10.01
CA MET A 34 -6.11 4.79 8.64
C MET A 34 -7.26 5.06 7.67
N LYS A 35 -7.01 5.88 6.64
CA LYS A 35 -8.01 6.23 5.62
C LYS A 35 -8.00 5.25 4.47
N VAL A 36 -9.17 4.70 4.17
CA VAL A 36 -9.41 3.75 3.08
C VAL A 36 -10.48 4.31 2.15
N ALA A 37 -10.24 4.27 0.85
CA ALA A 37 -11.20 4.71 -0.16
C ALA A 37 -11.83 3.52 -0.87
N GLY A 38 -13.13 3.61 -1.17
CA GLY A 38 -13.81 2.76 -2.15
C GLY A 38 -14.20 3.59 -3.37
N VAL A 39 -13.67 3.24 -4.55
CA VAL A 39 -13.94 3.95 -5.81
C VAL A 39 -14.54 2.98 -6.80
N PHE A 40 -15.81 3.18 -7.15
CA PHE A 40 -16.57 2.24 -7.96
C PHE A 40 -17.01 2.85 -9.29
N SER A 41 -16.81 2.11 -10.38
CA SER A 41 -17.29 2.52 -11.70
C SER A 41 -18.81 2.33 -11.84
N THR A 42 -19.34 1.32 -11.15
CA THR A 42 -20.77 0.99 -11.13
C THR A 42 -21.49 1.56 -9.90
N SER A 43 -22.80 1.37 -9.86
CA SER A 43 -23.61 1.57 -8.65
C SER A 43 -23.26 0.53 -7.58
N LEU A 44 -23.46 0.87 -6.30
CA LEU A 44 -23.29 -0.04 -5.16
C LEU A 44 -24.32 -1.18 -5.12
N GLU A 45 -25.34 -1.14 -5.99
CA GLU A 45 -26.29 -2.24 -6.19
C GLU A 45 -25.74 -3.35 -7.11
N ASP A 46 -24.67 -3.07 -7.88
CA ASP A 46 -24.00 -4.11 -8.66
C ASP A 46 -23.42 -5.19 -7.72
N PRO A 47 -23.58 -6.50 -8.02
CA PRO A 47 -23.14 -7.56 -7.13
C PRO A 47 -21.67 -7.48 -6.70
N ARG A 48 -20.75 -7.05 -7.59
CA ARG A 48 -19.33 -6.97 -7.24
C ARG A 48 -19.05 -5.77 -6.34
N ALA A 49 -19.59 -4.60 -6.71
CA ALA A 49 -19.45 -3.39 -5.90
C ALA A 49 -20.09 -3.56 -4.51
N ALA A 50 -21.24 -4.23 -4.44
CA ALA A 50 -21.95 -4.52 -3.19
C ALA A 50 -21.10 -5.33 -2.20
N VAL A 51 -20.41 -6.38 -2.67
CA VAL A 51 -19.57 -7.23 -1.82
C VAL A 51 -18.37 -6.44 -1.27
N ILE A 52 -17.70 -5.66 -2.11
CA ILE A 52 -16.56 -4.83 -1.69
C ILE A 52 -17.03 -3.78 -0.68
N TYR A 53 -18.15 -3.10 -0.96
CA TYR A 53 -18.73 -2.10 -0.07
C TYR A 53 -19.09 -2.67 1.30
N GLN A 54 -19.69 -3.87 1.34
CA GLN A 54 -19.95 -4.57 2.61
C GLN A 54 -18.67 -4.90 3.37
N GLY A 55 -17.61 -5.30 2.66
CA GLY A 55 -16.28 -5.49 3.22
C GLY A 55 -15.72 -4.22 3.85
N LEU A 56 -15.79 -3.09 3.13
CA LEU A 56 -15.37 -1.77 3.64
C LEU A 56 -16.18 -1.33 4.87
N LYS A 57 -17.49 -1.61 4.90
CA LYS A 57 -18.33 -1.31 6.07
C LYS A 57 -18.07 -2.22 7.26
N LYS A 58 -17.69 -3.48 7.01
CA LYS A 58 -17.23 -4.37 8.07
C LYS A 58 -15.88 -3.90 8.63
N ALA A 59 -14.94 -3.54 7.75
CA ALA A 59 -13.65 -2.98 8.08
C ALA A 59 -13.76 -1.73 8.97
N GLU A 60 -14.62 -0.79 8.60
CA GLU A 60 -14.88 0.44 9.37
C GLU A 60 -15.41 0.16 10.80
N ARG A 61 -16.09 -0.96 11.03
CA ARG A 61 -16.63 -1.35 12.35
C ARG A 61 -15.63 -2.15 13.19
N GLU A 62 -14.85 -3.02 12.55
CA GLU A 62 -14.00 -4.00 13.24
C GLU A 62 -12.53 -3.54 13.33
N MET A 63 -12.13 -2.58 12.51
CA MET A 63 -10.77 -2.07 12.44
C MET A 63 -10.74 -0.56 12.72
N GLU A 64 -9.56 -0.05 13.11
CA GLU A 64 -9.35 1.38 13.36
C GLU A 64 -9.11 2.15 12.05
N VAL A 65 -10.10 2.12 11.16
CA VAL A 65 -10.06 2.73 9.83
C VAL A 65 -11.25 3.66 9.58
N VAL A 66 -11.08 4.62 8.68
CA VAL A 66 -12.16 5.49 8.15
C VAL A 66 -12.32 5.16 6.67
N CYS A 67 -13.56 4.85 6.27
CA CYS A 67 -13.86 4.40 4.91
C CYS A 67 -14.75 5.42 4.18
N ASP A 68 -14.22 6.06 3.14
CA ASP A 68 -14.99 6.95 2.27
C ASP A 68 -15.22 6.30 0.90
N VAL A 69 -16.45 6.40 0.40
CA VAL A 69 -16.88 5.69 -0.82
C VAL A 69 -17.42 6.67 -1.86
N THR A 70 -16.91 6.55 -3.09
CA THR A 70 -17.44 7.21 -4.28
C THR A 70 -17.85 6.15 -5.30
N ALA A 71 -19.10 6.20 -5.76
CA ALA A 71 -19.65 5.24 -6.74
C ALA A 71 -20.15 5.96 -8.00
N ASN A 72 -20.43 5.19 -9.06
CA ASN A 72 -20.82 5.70 -10.38
C ASN A 72 -19.77 6.65 -10.99
N VAL A 73 -18.48 6.35 -10.78
CA VAL A 73 -17.39 7.16 -11.34
C VAL A 73 -17.20 6.83 -12.80
N SER A 74 -17.41 7.82 -13.68
CA SER A 74 -17.17 7.62 -15.11
C SER A 74 -15.68 7.50 -15.43
N SER A 75 -15.34 6.85 -16.56
CA SER A 75 -13.94 6.72 -16.99
C SER A 75 -13.23 8.06 -17.21
N LYS A 76 -13.98 9.12 -17.56
CA LYS A 76 -13.46 10.50 -17.69
C LYS A 76 -13.04 11.10 -16.35
N GLU A 77 -13.72 10.71 -15.27
CA GLU A 77 -13.51 11.26 -13.93
C GLU A 77 -12.56 10.39 -13.10
N MET A 78 -12.40 9.11 -13.45
CA MET A 78 -11.65 8.13 -12.68
C MET A 78 -10.27 8.63 -12.26
N LYS A 79 -9.47 9.15 -13.21
CA LYS A 79 -8.13 9.67 -12.89
C LYS A 79 -8.18 10.77 -11.84
N ARG A 80 -9.12 11.72 -11.99
CA ARG A 80 -9.27 12.84 -11.05
C ARG A 80 -9.66 12.33 -9.66
N VAL A 81 -10.67 11.45 -9.59
CA VAL A 81 -11.15 10.91 -8.31
C VAL A 81 -10.04 10.17 -7.57
N LEU A 82 -9.27 9.31 -8.27
CA LEU A 82 -8.16 8.58 -7.66
C LEU A 82 -7.05 9.53 -7.18
N ASN A 83 -6.68 10.53 -7.98
CA ASN A 83 -5.70 11.55 -7.59
C ASN A 83 -6.17 12.34 -6.36
N ASP A 84 -7.45 12.74 -6.31
CA ASP A 84 -8.01 13.46 -5.18
C ASP A 84 -7.91 12.64 -3.88
N TYR A 85 -8.13 11.32 -3.93
CA TYR A 85 -7.93 10.44 -2.77
C TYR A 85 -6.45 10.30 -2.39
N ALA A 86 -5.57 10.15 -3.38
CA ALA A 86 -4.13 10.08 -3.15
C ALA A 86 -3.60 11.35 -2.47
N GLU A 87 -4.00 12.53 -2.94
CA GLU A 87 -3.62 13.84 -2.39
C GLU A 87 -4.19 14.10 -1.00
N LYS A 88 -5.33 13.48 -0.65
CA LYS A 88 -5.96 13.57 0.68
C LYS A 88 -5.37 12.62 1.73
N GLY A 89 -4.32 11.88 1.37
CA GLY A 89 -3.59 11.00 2.30
C GLY A 89 -4.28 9.66 2.56
N TYR A 90 -5.04 9.15 1.60
CA TYR A 90 -5.57 7.78 1.68
C TYR A 90 -4.47 6.79 1.35
N LEU A 91 -4.35 5.74 2.16
CA LEU A 91 -3.26 4.76 2.02
C LEU A 91 -3.68 3.52 1.25
N VAL A 92 -4.99 3.26 1.17
CA VAL A 92 -5.55 2.10 0.47
C VAL A 92 -6.76 2.51 -0.34
N ILE A 93 -6.83 2.08 -1.60
CA ILE A 93 -7.95 2.32 -2.51
C ILE A 93 -8.46 0.98 -3.05
N PHE A 94 -9.73 0.68 -2.74
CA PHE A 94 -10.47 -0.46 -3.26
C PHE A 94 -11.42 -0.04 -4.38
N GLY A 95 -11.76 -0.95 -5.28
CA GLY A 95 -12.77 -0.65 -6.29
C GLY A 95 -13.01 -1.70 -7.36
N ASP A 96 -13.76 -1.29 -8.37
CA ASP A 96 -13.98 -2.01 -9.63
C ASP A 96 -13.73 -1.07 -10.82
N ALA A 97 -13.26 -1.61 -11.95
CA ALA A 97 -12.92 -0.76 -13.09
C ALA A 97 -12.91 -1.43 -14.48
N PRO A 98 -14.02 -2.06 -14.89
CA PRO A 98 -14.13 -2.65 -16.23
C PRO A 98 -13.69 -1.71 -17.37
N ASP A 99 -14.06 -0.42 -17.31
CA ASP A 99 -13.78 0.57 -18.38
C ASP A 99 -12.64 1.56 -18.04
N SER A 100 -11.93 1.36 -16.93
CA SER A 100 -10.90 2.31 -16.45
C SER A 100 -9.62 1.63 -15.97
N GLU A 101 -9.44 0.37 -16.34
CA GLU A 101 -8.32 -0.47 -15.95
C GLU A 101 -6.95 0.16 -16.25
N ASP A 102 -6.77 0.70 -17.47
CA ASP A 102 -5.50 1.31 -17.88
C ASP A 102 -5.24 2.63 -17.13
N ILE A 103 -6.30 3.36 -16.78
CA ILE A 103 -6.24 4.58 -15.98
C ILE A 103 -5.77 4.25 -14.57
N ILE A 104 -6.37 3.26 -13.91
CA ILE A 104 -5.99 2.87 -12.54
C ILE A 104 -4.55 2.38 -12.50
N ARG A 105 -4.13 1.54 -13.45
CA ARG A 105 -2.74 1.06 -13.51
C ARG A 105 -1.74 2.20 -13.71
N ARG A 106 -2.10 3.26 -14.44
CA ARG A 106 -1.26 4.46 -14.57
C ARG A 106 -1.19 5.21 -13.25
N VAL A 107 -2.33 5.47 -12.62
CA VAL A 107 -2.39 6.18 -11.34
C VAL A 107 -1.67 5.40 -10.24
N ALA A 108 -1.82 4.08 -10.16
CA ALA A 108 -1.09 3.26 -9.20
C ALA A 108 0.44 3.41 -9.34
N ARG A 109 0.96 3.51 -10.58
CA ARG A 109 2.40 3.79 -10.80
C ARG A 109 2.81 5.21 -10.42
N ASP A 110 1.91 6.19 -10.57
CA ASP A 110 2.16 7.58 -10.18
C ASP A 110 2.20 7.72 -8.64
N TYR A 111 1.53 6.82 -7.89
CA TYR A 111 1.47 6.81 -6.42
C TYR A 111 1.90 5.45 -5.84
N PRO A 112 3.20 5.08 -5.91
CA PRO A 112 3.70 3.75 -5.54
C PRO A 112 3.53 3.40 -4.05
N ASP A 113 3.36 4.41 -3.18
CA ASP A 113 3.22 4.23 -1.74
C ASP A 113 1.76 3.94 -1.29
N ILE A 114 0.80 4.05 -2.21
CA ILE A 114 -0.62 3.77 -1.95
C ILE A 114 -0.93 2.35 -2.43
N ALA A 115 -1.61 1.55 -1.62
CA ALA A 115 -2.05 0.22 -2.03
C ALA A 115 -3.35 0.31 -2.85
N PHE A 116 -3.34 -0.24 -4.06
CA PHE A 116 -4.52 -0.36 -4.93
C PHE A 116 -4.98 -1.81 -4.95
N CYS A 117 -6.29 -2.04 -4.81
CA CYS A 117 -6.88 -3.37 -4.84
C CYS A 117 -8.20 -3.33 -5.63
N PHE A 118 -8.23 -3.84 -6.86
CA PHE A 118 -9.36 -3.67 -7.77
C PHE A 118 -9.88 -4.98 -8.37
N CYS A 119 -11.18 -5.04 -8.63
CA CYS A 119 -11.77 -6.07 -9.49
C CYS A 119 -11.22 -5.91 -10.91
N SER A 120 -10.52 -6.91 -11.42
CA SER A 120 -9.87 -6.85 -12.73
C SER A 120 -9.75 -8.23 -13.38
N ASP A 121 -10.01 -8.28 -14.68
CA ASP A 121 -9.77 -9.47 -15.51
C ASP A 121 -8.27 -9.71 -15.79
N PHE A 122 -7.41 -8.76 -15.42
CA PHE A 122 -5.96 -8.83 -15.61
C PHE A 122 -5.24 -9.12 -14.29
N GLY A 123 -3.99 -9.61 -14.37
CA GLY A 123 -3.18 -9.89 -13.19
C GLY A 123 -2.71 -8.63 -12.43
N PRO A 124 -2.11 -8.80 -11.24
CA PRO A 124 -1.58 -7.69 -10.44
C PRO A 124 -0.49 -6.91 -11.19
N THR A 125 -0.21 -5.69 -10.75
CA THR A 125 0.90 -4.87 -11.26
C THR A 125 1.73 -4.34 -10.10
N ALA A 126 3.01 -4.69 -10.10
CA ALA A 126 3.97 -4.17 -9.15
C ALA A 126 4.15 -2.64 -9.35
N PRO A 127 4.45 -1.89 -8.27
CA PRO A 127 4.70 -2.39 -6.91
C PRO A 127 3.43 -2.58 -6.06
N ASN A 128 2.31 -1.97 -6.43
CA ASN A 128 1.27 -1.61 -5.47
C ASN A 128 -0.17 -1.88 -5.92
N LEU A 129 -0.39 -2.53 -7.07
CA LEU A 129 -1.72 -2.90 -7.55
C LEU A 129 -1.96 -4.41 -7.44
N SER A 130 -2.88 -4.78 -6.56
CA SER A 130 -3.44 -6.13 -6.42
C SER A 130 -4.81 -6.23 -7.09
N VAL A 131 -5.23 -7.45 -7.39
CA VAL A 131 -6.51 -7.73 -8.06
C VAL A 131 -7.30 -8.84 -7.35
N PHE A 132 -8.61 -8.81 -7.47
CA PHE A 132 -9.51 -9.86 -6.97
C PHE A 132 -10.59 -10.20 -8.01
N ASN A 133 -11.00 -11.47 -8.04
CA ASN A 133 -12.01 -12.06 -8.95
C ASN A 133 -13.09 -12.79 -8.17
#